data_AF-S4W8G7-F1
#
_entry.id   AF-S4W8G7-F1
#
_cell.length_a   1.000
_cell.length_b   1.000
_cell.length_c   1.000
_cell.angle_alpha   90.00
_cell.angle_beta   90.00
_cell.angle_gamma   90.00
#
_symmetry.space_group_name_H-M   'P 1'
#
loop_
_entity.id
_entity.type
_entity.pdbx_description
1 polymer ?
#
loop_
_entity_poly.entity_id
_entity_poly.type
_entity_poly.pdbx_seq_one_letter_code
_entity_poly.pdbx_strand_id
1 'polypeptide(L)'
;MSTEDKPFFDDPHAALREIAQNPDAYAHYLADFHRVVLDMQAKLEVLQHETRVHCRGTRVEGDKWKQAQLRSFPVEKSLNDVIRNLRKATSGLEKSAHKRHAHDEKVKWVKKQRKEKALLKERKNNPPLEATPESPDQQSVQNPNRDYGSPTSIYDLDRRESA
;
A
#
# COMPACT_ATOMS: atom_id res chain seq x y z
N MET A 1 11.82 34.24 -33.58
CA MET A 1 10.49 34.19 -32.97
C MET A 1 9.97 32.77 -33.17
N SER A 2 10.39 31.84 -32.33
CA SER A 2 9.94 30.45 -32.42
C SER A 2 8.65 30.32 -31.63
N THR A 3 7.55 30.09 -32.35
CA THR A 3 6.25 29.74 -31.79
C THR A 3 6.37 28.37 -31.13
N GLU A 4 6.27 28.35 -29.81
CA GLU A 4 6.15 27.12 -29.04
C GLU A 4 4.82 26.43 -29.43
N ASP A 5 4.91 25.37 -30.23
CA ASP A 5 3.84 24.39 -30.42
C ASP A 5 3.60 23.65 -29.09
N LYS A 6 2.91 24.29 -28.15
CA LYS A 6 2.30 23.59 -27.02
C LYS A 6 1.02 22.93 -27.54
N PRO A 7 0.90 21.59 -27.47
CA PRO A 7 -0.34 20.94 -27.87
C PRO A 7 -1.49 21.49 -27.01
N PHE A 8 -2.52 21.98 -27.69
CA PHE A 8 -3.70 22.65 -27.14
C PHE A 8 -4.58 21.74 -26.24
N PHE A 9 -4.30 20.44 -26.20
CA PHE A 9 -5.03 19.47 -25.40
C PHE A 9 -4.15 19.00 -24.24
N ASP A 10 -4.62 19.24 -23.02
CA ASP A 10 -4.14 18.54 -21.83
C ASP A 10 -4.08 17.04 -22.13
N ASP A 11 -2.97 16.39 -21.74
CA ASP A 11 -2.81 14.96 -21.97
C ASP A 11 -4.02 14.20 -21.38
N PRO A 12 -4.77 13.43 -22.21
CA PRO A 12 -6.01 12.77 -21.79
C PRO A 12 -5.80 11.74 -20.68
N HIS A 13 -4.55 11.36 -20.41
CA HIS A 13 -4.16 10.41 -19.37
C HIS A 13 -3.45 11.07 -18.18
N ALA A 14 -3.31 12.40 -18.15
CA ALA A 14 -2.68 13.13 -17.04
C ALA A 14 -3.30 12.78 -15.69
N ALA A 15 -4.64 12.85 -15.59
CA ALA A 15 -5.37 12.50 -14.37
C ALA A 15 -5.12 11.05 -13.91
N LEU A 16 -5.07 10.09 -14.86
CA LEU A 16 -4.79 8.69 -14.53
C LEU A 16 -3.37 8.48 -14.01
N ARG A 17 -2.40 9.26 -14.49
CA ARG A 17 -1.03 9.21 -13.98
C ARG A 17 -0.92 9.77 -12.57
N GLU A 18 -1.63 10.85 -12.27
CA GLU A 18 -1.71 11.41 -10.92
C GLU A 18 -2.34 10.42 -9.94
N ILE A 19 -3.45 9.79 -10.34
CA ILE A 19 -4.11 8.72 -9.57
C ILE A 19 -3.15 7.54 -9.35
N ALA A 20 -2.39 7.12 -10.36
CA ALA A 20 -1.44 6.00 -10.23
C ALA A 20 -0.29 6.29 -9.26
N GLN A 21 0.13 7.55 -9.14
CA GLN A 21 1.17 7.97 -8.20
C GLN A 21 0.70 7.90 -6.75
N ASN A 22 -0.57 8.24 -6.48
CA ASN A 22 -1.13 8.27 -5.14
C ASN A 22 -1.88 6.95 -4.80
N PRO A 23 -1.43 6.16 -3.80
CA PRO A 23 -2.08 4.89 -3.46
C PRO A 23 -3.53 5.04 -2.96
N ASP A 24 -3.85 6.14 -2.28
CA ASP A 24 -5.20 6.37 -1.73
C ASP A 24 -6.16 6.78 -2.86
N ALA A 25 -5.72 7.69 -3.74
CA ALA A 25 -6.49 8.06 -4.93
C ALA A 25 -6.73 6.84 -5.85
N TYR A 26 -5.72 5.98 -6.00
CA TYR A 26 -5.85 4.73 -6.75
C TYR A 26 -6.93 3.81 -6.15
N ALA A 27 -6.95 3.63 -4.83
CA ALA A 27 -7.95 2.80 -4.16
C ALA A 27 -9.37 3.38 -4.32
N HIS A 28 -9.54 4.69 -4.15
CA HIS A 28 -10.83 5.36 -4.36
C HIS A 28 -11.34 5.22 -5.78
N TYR A 29 -10.47 5.46 -6.76
CA TYR A 29 -10.82 5.33 -8.17
C TYR A 29 -11.24 3.91 -8.54
N LEU A 30 -10.56 2.90 -8.00
CA LEU A 30 -10.96 1.50 -8.18
C LEU A 30 -12.26 1.14 -7.47
N ALA A 31 -12.55 1.73 -6.31
CA ALA A 31 -13.80 1.52 -5.59
C ALA A 31 -15.00 2.06 -6.38
N ASP A 32 -14.86 3.19 -7.06
CA ASP A 32 -15.91 3.73 -7.92
C ASP A 32 -16.14 2.86 -9.15
N PHE A 33 -15.09 2.36 -9.78
CA PHE A 33 -15.23 1.35 -10.83
C PHE A 33 -15.88 0.07 -10.33
N HIS A 34 -15.52 -0.38 -9.12
CA HIS A 34 -16.11 -1.56 -8.53
C HIS A 34 -17.63 -1.42 -8.37
N ARG A 35 -18.11 -0.25 -7.91
CA ARG A 35 -19.55 0.06 -7.82
C ARG A 35 -20.25 -0.03 -9.17
N VAL A 36 -19.66 0.57 -10.21
CA VAL A 36 -20.22 0.53 -11.58
C VAL A 36 -20.30 -0.90 -12.11
N VAL A 37 -19.24 -1.70 -11.92
CA VAL A 37 -19.21 -3.09 -12.36
C VAL A 37 -20.24 -3.95 -11.61
N LEU A 38 -20.43 -3.72 -10.30
CA LEU A 38 -21.45 -4.41 -9.51
C LEU A 38 -22.87 -4.06 -9.97
N ASP A 39 -23.14 -2.79 -10.29
CA ASP A 39 -24.44 -2.36 -10.85
C ASP A 39 -24.69 -3.00 -12.22
N MET A 40 -23.67 -3.02 -13.09
CA MET A 40 -23.74 -3.74 -14.37
C MET A 40 -24.01 -5.23 -14.18
N GLN A 41 -23.34 -5.88 -13.22
CA GLN A 41 -23.56 -7.28 -12.90
C GLN A 41 -25.01 -7.53 -12.48
N ALA A 42 -25.55 -6.71 -11.56
CA ALA A 42 -26.93 -6.85 -11.09
C ALA A 42 -27.95 -6.74 -12.24
N LYS A 43 -27.75 -5.76 -13.13
CA LYS A 43 -28.60 -5.58 -14.32
C LYS A 43 -28.52 -6.77 -15.27
N LEU A 44 -27.33 -7.33 -15.47
CA LEU A 44 -27.14 -8.50 -16.33
C LEU A 44 -27.73 -9.78 -15.72
N GLU A 45 -27.72 -9.93 -14.40
CA GLU A 45 -28.37 -11.04 -13.70
C GLU A 45 -29.90 -11.00 -13.88
N VAL A 46 -30.51 -9.81 -13.79
CA VAL A 46 -31.94 -9.62 -14.11
C VAL A 46 -32.21 -9.95 -15.58
N LEU A 47 -31.41 -9.40 -16.50
CA LEU A 47 -31.54 -9.69 -17.93
C LEU A 47 -31.40 -11.19 -18.24
N GLN A 48 -30.50 -11.89 -17.54
CA GLN A 48 -30.32 -13.33 -17.70
C GLN A 48 -31.56 -14.09 -17.28
N HIS A 49 -32.20 -13.70 -16.18
CA HIS A 49 -33.45 -14.28 -15.74
C HIS A 49 -34.55 -14.09 -16.79
N GLU A 50 -34.77 -12.86 -17.23
CA GLU A 50 -35.80 -12.53 -18.22
C GLU A 50 -35.56 -13.24 -19.56
N THR A 51 -34.32 -13.25 -20.04
CA THR A 51 -33.93 -13.94 -21.28
C THR A 51 -34.18 -15.44 -21.17
N ARG A 52 -33.84 -16.04 -20.02
CA ARG A 52 -34.09 -17.46 -19.77
C ARG A 52 -35.59 -17.78 -19.76
N VAL A 53 -36.40 -16.95 -19.10
CA VAL A 53 -37.86 -17.13 -19.05
C VAL A 53 -38.45 -16.99 -20.46
N HIS A 54 -38.09 -15.94 -21.17
CA HIS A 54 -38.58 -15.66 -22.51
C HIS A 54 -38.18 -16.75 -23.51
N CYS A 55 -36.88 -17.01 -23.69
CA CYS A 55 -36.38 -17.94 -24.70
C CYS A 55 -36.79 -19.39 -24.45
N ARG A 56 -36.98 -19.81 -23.18
CA ARG A 56 -37.52 -21.15 -22.87
C ARG A 56 -39.04 -21.21 -23.01
N GLY A 57 -39.73 -20.08 -22.88
CA GLY A 57 -41.17 -19.94 -23.09
C GLY A 57 -41.58 -19.88 -24.56
N THR A 58 -40.70 -19.39 -25.44
CA THR A 58 -40.94 -19.33 -26.89
C THR A 58 -40.80 -20.70 -27.55
N ARG A 59 -41.92 -21.42 -27.61
CA ARG A 59 -42.05 -22.69 -28.35
C ARG A 59 -42.46 -22.45 -29.79
N VAL A 60 -41.92 -23.26 -30.69
CA VAL A 60 -42.29 -23.30 -32.11
C VAL A 60 -43.15 -24.54 -32.35
N GLU A 61 -44.07 -24.47 -33.30
CA GLU A 61 -44.89 -25.62 -33.69
C GLU A 61 -44.01 -26.83 -34.04
N GLY A 62 -44.36 -28.01 -33.51
CA GLY A 62 -43.55 -29.23 -33.66
C GLY A 62 -42.41 -29.38 -32.64
N ASP A 63 -42.22 -28.45 -31.70
CA ASP A 63 -41.22 -28.59 -30.65
C ASP A 63 -41.49 -29.80 -29.74
N LYS A 64 -40.50 -30.70 -29.69
CA LYS A 64 -40.44 -31.76 -28.69
C LYS A 64 -40.10 -31.19 -27.31
N TRP A 65 -40.30 -32.00 -26.28
CA TRP A 65 -39.87 -31.66 -24.92
C TRP A 65 -38.40 -31.21 -24.89
N LYS A 66 -38.12 -30.09 -24.21
CA LYS A 66 -36.80 -29.43 -24.09
C LYS A 66 -36.20 -28.79 -25.34
N GLN A 67 -36.84 -28.84 -26.52
CA GLN A 67 -36.26 -28.23 -27.73
C GLN A 67 -36.07 -26.71 -27.60
N ALA A 68 -37.08 -25.99 -27.09
CA ALA A 68 -36.97 -24.57 -26.80
C ALA A 68 -35.83 -24.26 -25.80
N GLN A 69 -35.62 -25.11 -24.80
CA GLN A 69 -34.52 -24.97 -23.84
C GLN A 69 -33.14 -25.19 -24.48
N LEU A 70 -33.00 -26.17 -25.38
CA LEU A 70 -31.73 -26.41 -26.06
C LEU A 70 -31.38 -25.26 -27.01
N ARG A 71 -32.38 -24.65 -27.65
CA ARG A 71 -32.18 -23.44 -28.47
C ARG A 71 -31.82 -22.20 -27.66
N SER A 72 -32.36 -22.05 -26.44
CA SER A 72 -32.02 -20.92 -25.57
C SER A 72 -30.64 -21.05 -24.93
N PHE A 73 -30.10 -22.26 -24.83
CA PHE A 73 -28.87 -22.55 -24.11
C PHE A 73 -27.64 -21.73 -24.55
N PRO A 74 -27.34 -21.52 -25.85
CA PRO A 74 -26.20 -20.72 -26.28
C PRO A 74 -26.26 -19.27 -25.78
N VAL A 75 -27.45 -18.67 -25.81
CA VAL A 75 -27.69 -17.30 -25.33
C VAL A 75 -27.48 -17.25 -23.82
N GLU A 76 -28.12 -18.15 -23.08
CA GLU A 76 -27.99 -18.23 -21.62
C GLU A 76 -26.53 -18.45 -21.19
N LYS A 77 -25.82 -19.33 -21.89
CA LYS A 77 -24.40 -19.62 -21.63
C LYS A 77 -23.52 -18.41 -21.85
N SER A 78 -23.69 -17.71 -22.98
CA SER A 78 -22.89 -16.52 -23.31
C SER A 78 -23.04 -15.42 -22.24
N LEU A 79 -24.26 -15.18 -21.78
CA LEU A 79 -24.55 -14.17 -20.76
C LEU A 79 -24.02 -14.61 -19.39
N ASN A 80 -24.12 -15.90 -19.05
CA ASN A 80 -23.53 -16.44 -17.83
C ASN A 80 -22.00 -16.30 -17.81
N ASP A 81 -21.35 -16.53 -18.95
CA ASP A 81 -19.90 -16.38 -19.09
C ASP A 81 -19.46 -14.91 -18.87
N VAL A 82 -20.23 -13.94 -19.38
CA VAL A 82 -20.01 -12.50 -19.12
C VAL A 82 -20.13 -12.18 -17.63
N ILE A 83 -21.22 -12.59 -16.97
CA ILE A 83 -21.42 -12.37 -15.53
C ILE A 83 -20.26 -12.98 -14.72
N ARG A 84 -19.82 -14.20 -15.06
CA ARG A 84 -18.67 -14.83 -14.42
C ARG A 84 -17.38 -14.03 -14.62
N ASN A 85 -17.15 -13.49 -15.80
CA ASN A 85 -15.97 -12.68 -16.07
C ASN A 85 -15.99 -11.35 -15.31
N LEU A 86 -17.15 -10.72 -15.17
CA LEU A 86 -17.31 -9.51 -14.34
C LEU A 86 -16.98 -9.80 -12.87
N ARG A 87 -17.46 -10.92 -12.30
CA ARG A 87 -17.09 -11.35 -10.94
C ARG A 87 -15.59 -11.59 -10.76
N LYS A 88 -14.91 -12.10 -11.80
CA LYS A 88 -13.45 -12.24 -11.78
C LYS A 88 -12.78 -10.86 -11.83
N ALA A 89 -13.26 -9.96 -12.67
CA ALA A 89 -12.75 -8.60 -12.80
C ALA A 89 -12.86 -7.84 -11.48
N THR A 90 -14.02 -7.85 -10.81
CA THR A 90 -14.21 -7.20 -9.50
C THR A 90 -13.21 -7.71 -8.46
N SER A 91 -13.05 -9.03 -8.34
CA SER A 91 -12.06 -9.62 -7.43
C SER A 91 -10.61 -9.23 -7.77
N GLY A 92 -10.32 -8.98 -9.06
CA GLY A 92 -9.03 -8.50 -9.53
C GLY A 92 -8.78 -7.05 -9.12
N LEU A 93 -9.79 -6.20 -9.23
CA LEU A 93 -9.72 -4.78 -8.83
C LEU A 93 -9.41 -4.66 -7.34
N GLU A 94 -10.13 -5.36 -6.47
CA GLU A 94 -9.89 -5.34 -5.02
C GLU A 94 -8.46 -5.77 -4.65
N LYS A 95 -7.98 -6.86 -5.28
CA LYS A 95 -6.61 -7.35 -5.08
C LYS A 95 -5.57 -6.34 -5.56
N SER A 96 -5.83 -5.63 -6.66
CA SER A 96 -4.89 -4.64 -7.20
C SER A 96 -4.74 -3.43 -6.28
N ALA A 97 -5.84 -2.93 -5.69
CA ALA A 97 -5.80 -1.86 -4.70
C ALA A 97 -4.94 -2.25 -3.47
N HIS A 98 -5.18 -3.43 -2.91
CA HIS A 98 -4.40 -3.95 -1.78
C HIS A 98 -2.91 -4.10 -2.11
N LYS A 99 -2.59 -4.65 -3.29
CA LYS A 99 -1.21 -4.80 -3.73
C LYS A 99 -0.50 -3.46 -3.93
N ARG A 100 -1.20 -2.43 -4.45
CA ARG A 100 -0.63 -1.10 -4.66
C ARG A 100 -0.30 -0.43 -3.33
N HIS A 101 -1.19 -0.53 -2.34
CA HIS A 101 -0.94 -0.02 -1.00
C HIS A 101 0.23 -0.73 -0.33
N ALA A 102 0.24 -2.07 -0.35
CA ALA A 102 1.33 -2.86 0.23
C ALA A 102 2.69 -2.58 -0.44
N HIS A 103 2.71 -2.27 -1.74
CA HIS A 103 3.93 -1.84 -2.42
C HIS A 103 4.44 -0.50 -1.89
N ASP A 104 3.55 0.49 -1.70
CA ASP A 104 3.94 1.81 -1.19
C ASP A 104 4.51 1.73 0.24
N GLU A 105 3.88 0.94 1.10
CA GLU A 105 4.38 0.69 2.47
C GLU A 105 5.78 0.06 2.47
N LYS A 106 6.01 -0.94 1.61
CA LYS A 106 7.34 -1.55 1.43
C LYS A 106 8.38 -0.53 0.98
N VAL A 107 8.04 0.36 0.05
CA VAL A 107 8.95 1.43 -0.41
C VAL A 107 9.27 2.39 0.73
N LYS A 108 8.26 2.80 1.53
CA LYS A 108 8.46 3.64 2.72
C LYS A 108 9.38 2.95 3.73
N TRP A 109 9.19 1.66 3.98
CA TRP A 109 10.03 0.88 4.89
C TRP A 109 11.48 0.79 4.40
N VAL A 110 11.71 0.49 3.12
CA VAL A 110 13.06 0.45 2.53
C VAL A 110 13.77 1.80 2.65
N LYS A 111 13.06 2.91 2.45
CA LYS A 111 13.63 4.26 2.63
C LYS A 111 14.07 4.50 4.07
N LYS A 112 13.28 4.09 5.07
CA LYS A 112 13.65 4.20 6.50
C LYS A 112 14.88 3.37 6.82
N GLN A 113 14.91 2.10 6.38
CA GLN A 113 16.05 1.21 6.58
C GLN A 113 17.35 1.76 5.97
N ARG A 114 17.29 2.39 4.79
CA ARG A 114 18.47 3.03 4.19
C ARG A 114 18.96 4.23 4.99
N LYS A 115 18.05 5.05 5.52
CA LYS A 115 18.40 6.19 6.39
C LYS A 115 19.05 5.72 7.71
N GLU A 116 18.46 4.72 8.37
CA GLU A 116 19.03 4.13 9.59
C GLU A 116 20.44 3.57 9.34
N LYS A 117 20.63 2.84 8.24
CA LYS A 117 21.95 2.32 7.86
C LYS A 117 22.96 3.43 7.54
N ALA A 118 22.53 4.53 6.92
CA ALA A 118 23.40 5.68 6.66
C ALA A 118 23.84 6.34 7.97
N LEU A 119 22.92 6.58 8.90
CA LEU A 119 23.22 7.14 10.23
C LEU A 119 24.16 6.23 11.03
N LEU A 120 23.97 4.91 10.97
CA LEU A 120 24.87 3.95 11.62
C LEU A 120 26.27 3.97 10.99
N LYS A 121 26.39 4.17 9.67
CA LYS A 121 27.69 4.34 9.01
C LYS A 121 28.37 5.63 9.42
N GLU A 122 27.64 6.75 9.48
CA GLU A 122 28.16 8.04 9.96
C GLU A 122 28.63 7.93 11.41
N ARG A 123 27.86 7.29 12.29
CA ARG A 123 28.27 7.04 13.69
C ARG A 123 29.53 6.18 13.80
N LYS A 124 29.73 5.22 12.89
CA LYS A 124 30.92 4.35 12.88
C LYS A 124 32.14 5.02 12.22
N ASN A 125 31.90 5.92 11.26
CA ASN A 125 32.95 6.65 10.55
C ASN A 125 33.38 7.92 11.29
N ASN A 126 32.57 8.43 12.20
CA ASN A 126 32.99 9.48 13.10
C ASN A 126 33.97 8.89 14.13
N PRO A 127 35.20 9.43 14.24
CA PRO A 127 36.12 8.99 15.27
C PRO A 127 35.45 9.16 16.64
N PRO A 128 35.66 8.23 17.60
CA PRO A 128 35.29 8.50 18.98
C PRO A 128 35.93 9.84 19.34
N LEU A 129 35.12 10.79 19.81
CA LEU A 129 35.65 12.03 20.37
C LEU A 129 36.74 11.61 21.36
N GLU A 130 37.97 12.04 21.11
CA GLU A 130 39.06 11.88 22.07
C GLU A 130 38.52 12.37 23.41
N ALA A 131 38.47 11.47 24.39
CA ALA A 131 38.37 11.89 25.77
C ALA A 131 39.51 12.90 25.97
N THR A 132 39.17 14.10 26.43
CA THR A 132 40.08 15.21 26.70
C THR A 132 41.41 14.65 27.24
N PRO A 133 42.56 14.99 26.65
CA PRO A 133 43.83 14.46 27.13
C PRO A 133 44.04 14.92 28.59
N GLU A 134 44.03 13.97 29.51
CA GLU A 134 44.67 14.16 30.82
C GLU A 134 46.12 14.51 30.53
N SER A 135 46.46 15.78 30.76
CA SER A 135 47.83 16.25 30.67
C SER A 135 48.65 15.62 31.82
N PRO A 136 49.86 15.10 31.56
CA PRO A 136 50.71 14.60 32.62
C PRO A 136 51.37 15.78 33.34
N ASP A 137 51.34 15.71 34.67
CA ASP A 137 52.22 16.39 35.63
C ASP A 137 52.23 17.92 35.66
N GLN A 138 51.51 18.48 36.64
CA GLN A 138 52.05 19.59 37.43
C GLN A 138 51.96 19.26 38.92
N GLN A 139 53.13 18.98 39.49
CA GLN A 139 53.36 18.85 40.92
C GLN A 139 53.10 20.17 41.66
N SER A 140 52.67 19.99 42.92
CA SER A 140 52.82 20.89 44.07
C SER A 140 51.94 22.15 44.14
N VAL A 141 50.79 22.02 44.81
CA VAL A 141 50.43 22.93 45.91
C VAL A 141 49.83 22.09 47.04
N GLN A 142 50.55 22.00 48.16
CA GLN A 142 50.01 21.52 49.44
C GLN A 142 48.83 22.41 49.82
N ASN A 143 47.63 21.84 49.97
CA ASN A 143 46.56 22.47 50.71
C ASN A 143 45.77 21.39 51.47
N PRO A 144 45.60 21.52 52.80
CA PRO A 144 44.92 20.52 53.60
C PRO A 144 43.43 20.84 53.59
N ASN A 145 42.67 20.26 52.67
CA ASN A 145 41.24 20.07 52.89
C ASN A 145 40.81 18.75 52.28
N ARG A 146 40.42 17.88 53.21
CA ARG A 146 39.76 16.62 52.97
C ARG A 146 38.43 16.85 52.25
N ASP A 147 38.00 15.76 51.62
CA ASP A 147 36.63 15.50 51.18
C ASP A 147 36.28 16.08 49.81
N TYR A 148 36.54 15.31 48.76
CA TYR A 148 35.52 14.90 47.78
C TYR A 148 36.16 13.92 46.77
N GLY A 149 36.25 12.65 47.16
CA GLY A 149 36.52 11.56 46.22
C GLY A 149 35.23 11.21 45.48
N SER A 150 35.19 11.44 44.18
CA SER A 150 34.05 11.05 43.34
C SER A 150 34.02 9.51 43.21
N PRO A 151 32.89 8.83 43.48
CA PRO A 151 32.84 7.38 43.43
C PRO A 151 32.97 6.90 41.98
N THR A 152 33.86 5.94 41.76
CA THR A 152 34.10 5.29 40.45
C THR A 152 33.09 4.17 40.14
N SER A 153 32.05 4.00 40.97
CA SER A 153 31.06 2.93 40.82
C SER A 153 29.73 3.25 41.54
N ILE A 154 28.61 2.83 40.92
CA ILE A 154 27.23 3.04 41.41
C ILE A 154 26.91 2.17 42.66
N TYR A 155 27.76 1.19 42.97
CA TYR A 155 27.56 0.29 44.11
C TYR A 155 28.09 0.82 45.46
N ASP A 156 28.70 2.01 45.50
CA ASP A 156 29.32 2.58 46.70
C ASP A 156 28.37 3.40 47.59
N LEU A 157 27.05 3.38 47.35
CA LEU A 157 26.09 4.26 48.02
C LEU A 157 25.39 3.67 49.26
N ASP A 158 25.61 2.40 49.62
CA ASP A 158 24.74 1.69 50.59
C ASP A 158 25.25 1.64 52.04
N ARG A 159 26.20 2.49 52.46
CA ARG A 159 26.63 2.46 53.87
C ARG A 159 27.04 3.81 54.43
N ARG A 160 26.05 4.67 54.70
CA ARG A 160 26.28 5.83 55.59
C ARG A 160 25.06 6.17 56.44
N GLU A 161 24.72 5.32 57.40
CA GLU A 161 23.99 5.72 58.60
C GLU A 161 24.49 4.94 59.82
N SER A 162 25.19 5.63 60.73
CA SER A 162 25.08 5.48 62.19
C SER A 162 25.79 6.69 62.80
N ALA A 163 25.01 7.44 63.58
CA ALA A 163 25.41 8.63 64.34
C ALA A 163 26.42 8.33 65.45
#